data_AF-A0A651DCS4-F1
#
_entry.id   AF-A0A651DCS4-F1
#
_cell.length_a   1.000
_cell.length_b   1.000
_cell.length_c   1.000
_cell.angle_alpha   90.00
_cell.angle_beta   90.00
_cell.angle_gamma   90.00
#
_symmetry.space_group_name_H-M   'P 1'
#
loop_
_entity.id
_entity.type
_entity.pdbx_description
1 polymer ?
#
loop_
_entity_poly.entity_id
_entity_poly.type
_entity_poly.pdbx_seq_one_letter_code
_entity_poly.pdbx_strand_id
1 'polypeptide(L)'
;MISGSTQVDVEDVCEALGHVAVRDLAWLIATPDLIELAPPIPRAGRPSLEELGLTHQLGQWLNAQLSTSLNALNGSRATRMGHYHERLWHTLLDHAPNTRLLARNVRITRQRITLGELDMLYRTRDNPAPVHLEVAIKFYLGLPEGPGAADSQSRWIGPGGLDSLALKCAHLKHHQLPLSTTPHALETLTHWLTPRDTGVSAVALREQLTQRLAMPGVLYYPWHAEMPAPEGATPNHRRGIWCYLRDWPALAAERSETLNIAWLEKPHWLAPPTRDAFHPVAELLPAIIEKLYAWRSPQQVMLYDPERECYERLFVVPDDWPRQVPLVPVAR
;
A
#
# COMPACT_ATOMS: atom_id res chain seq x y z
N MET A 1 9.97 10.85 -30.27
CA MET A 1 9.10 9.70 -30.57
C MET A 1 8.30 9.41 -29.31
N ILE A 2 6.98 9.56 -29.43
CA ILE A 2 6.03 9.60 -28.33
C ILE A 2 5.66 8.15 -27.99
N SER A 3 6.17 7.64 -26.87
CA SER A 3 5.65 6.41 -26.25
C SER A 3 4.63 6.84 -25.19
N GLY A 4 3.39 7.03 -25.62
CA GLY A 4 2.26 7.22 -24.72
C GLY A 4 1.93 5.90 -24.04
N SER A 5 2.46 5.69 -22.83
CA SER A 5 1.79 4.82 -21.89
C SER A 5 0.55 5.57 -21.41
N THR A 6 -0.63 5.15 -21.84
CA THR A 6 -1.90 5.56 -21.26
C THR A 6 -1.91 5.06 -19.81
N GLN A 7 -1.33 5.87 -18.92
CA GLN A 7 -1.52 5.73 -17.49
C GLN A 7 -2.99 6.01 -17.27
N VAL A 8 -3.77 4.93 -17.10
CA VAL A 8 -5.17 5.03 -16.74
C VAL A 8 -5.22 5.83 -15.44
N ASP A 9 -5.81 7.02 -15.50
CA ASP A 9 -5.95 7.85 -14.32
C ASP A 9 -6.85 7.10 -13.33
N VAL A 10 -6.27 6.73 -12.20
CA VAL A 10 -6.91 5.84 -11.22
C VAL A 10 -8.08 6.57 -10.59
N GLU A 11 -7.93 7.88 -10.48
CA GLU A 11 -8.91 8.85 -10.04
C GLU A 11 -10.18 8.77 -10.91
N ASP A 12 -10.05 8.79 -12.24
CA ASP A 12 -11.18 8.68 -13.19
C ASP A 12 -11.87 7.31 -13.10
N VAL A 13 -11.09 6.23 -12.98
CA VAL A 13 -11.64 4.87 -12.83
C VAL A 13 -12.36 4.72 -11.49
N CYS A 14 -11.84 5.32 -10.42
CA CYS A 14 -12.45 5.28 -9.10
C CYS A 14 -13.78 6.06 -9.06
N GLU A 15 -13.91 7.19 -9.77
CA GLU A 15 -15.16 7.97 -9.79
C GLU A 15 -16.33 7.16 -10.37
N ALA A 16 -16.09 6.36 -11.39
CA ALA A 16 -17.11 5.50 -12.02
C ALA A 16 -17.56 4.32 -11.12
N LEU A 17 -16.86 4.04 -10.02
CA LEU A 17 -17.07 2.87 -9.17
C LEU A 17 -17.76 3.27 -7.84
N GLY A 18 -19.05 2.93 -7.70
CA GLY A 18 -19.83 3.30 -6.51
C GLY A 18 -19.41 2.61 -5.20
N HIS A 19 -18.85 1.40 -5.24
CA HIS A 19 -18.52 0.62 -4.03
C HIS A 19 -17.08 0.86 -3.56
N VAL A 20 -16.90 1.31 -2.31
CA VAL A 20 -15.59 1.68 -1.73
C VAL A 20 -14.52 0.59 -1.88
N ALA A 21 -14.86 -0.68 -1.64
CA ALA A 21 -13.89 -1.75 -1.74
C ALA A 21 -13.42 -2.06 -3.17
N VAL A 22 -14.24 -1.76 -4.19
CA VAL A 22 -13.83 -1.90 -5.60
C VAL A 22 -12.93 -0.74 -5.99
N ARG A 23 -13.21 0.47 -5.50
CA ARG A 23 -12.30 1.61 -5.64
C ARG A 23 -10.94 1.32 -5.00
N ASP A 24 -10.94 0.83 -3.77
CA ASP A 24 -9.70 0.48 -3.06
C ASP A 24 -8.91 -0.62 -3.77
N LEU A 25 -9.59 -1.59 -4.41
CA LEU A 25 -8.96 -2.60 -5.25
C LEU A 25 -8.37 -2.00 -6.55
N ALA A 26 -9.10 -1.11 -7.22
CA ALA A 26 -8.61 -0.39 -8.39
C ALA A 26 -7.38 0.45 -8.04
N TRP A 27 -7.45 1.20 -6.93
CA TRP A 27 -6.35 1.96 -6.39
C TRP A 27 -5.16 1.08 -6.05
N LEU A 28 -5.40 -0.08 -5.44
CA LEU A 28 -4.34 -1.05 -5.12
C LEU A 28 -3.59 -1.49 -6.36
N ILE A 29 -4.32 -1.88 -7.42
CA ILE A 29 -3.75 -2.40 -8.68
C ILE A 29 -2.88 -1.34 -9.34
N ALA A 30 -3.35 -0.10 -9.39
CA ALA A 30 -2.72 0.95 -10.16
C ALA A 30 -1.70 1.80 -9.39
N THR A 31 -1.66 1.69 -8.06
CA THR A 31 -0.69 2.43 -7.25
C THR A 31 0.70 1.80 -7.31
N PRO A 32 1.74 2.55 -7.71
CA PRO A 32 3.12 2.10 -7.66
C PRO A 32 3.58 1.80 -6.23
N ASP A 33 4.58 0.94 -6.10
CA ASP A 33 5.22 0.69 -4.81
C ASP A 33 5.99 1.94 -4.34
N LEU A 34 6.08 2.14 -3.03
CA LEU A 34 6.77 3.29 -2.46
C LEU A 34 8.27 3.30 -2.77
N ILE A 35 8.87 2.12 -2.75
CA ILE A 35 10.31 1.92 -2.87
C ILE A 35 10.62 0.70 -3.73
N GLU A 36 11.83 0.69 -4.27
CA GLU A 36 12.51 -0.49 -4.77
C GLU A 36 13.62 -0.90 -3.79
N LEU A 37 13.62 -2.19 -3.41
CA LEU A 37 14.67 -2.73 -2.57
C LEU A 37 15.85 -3.17 -3.44
N ALA A 38 17.05 -2.71 -3.11
CA ALA A 38 18.27 -3.05 -3.85
C ALA A 38 18.56 -4.58 -3.82
N PRO A 39 19.21 -5.13 -4.87
CA PRO A 39 19.64 -6.53 -4.92
C PRO A 39 20.40 -6.98 -3.64
N PRO A 40 20.36 -8.28 -3.26
CA PRO A 40 19.85 -9.44 -4.00
C PRO A 40 18.36 -9.76 -3.79
N ILE A 41 17.62 -8.85 -3.15
CA ILE A 41 16.18 -8.94 -2.90
C ILE A 41 15.43 -8.91 -4.24
N PRO A 42 14.21 -9.47 -4.35
CA PRO A 42 13.73 -9.94 -5.64
C PRO A 42 13.56 -8.88 -6.71
N ARG A 43 13.97 -9.26 -7.92
CA ARG A 43 14.03 -8.42 -9.12
C ARG A 43 12.67 -8.21 -9.81
N ALA A 44 11.62 -8.92 -9.39
CA ALA A 44 10.39 -9.04 -10.17
C ALA A 44 9.27 -8.09 -9.71
N GLY A 45 9.48 -7.29 -8.66
CA GLY A 45 8.48 -6.34 -8.14
C GLY A 45 7.13 -7.00 -7.81
N ARG A 46 6.06 -6.20 -7.83
CA ARG A 46 4.67 -6.68 -7.72
C ARG A 46 4.17 -7.28 -9.05
N PRO A 47 3.10 -8.11 -9.03
CA PRO A 47 2.50 -8.63 -10.26
C PRO A 47 2.01 -7.50 -11.19
N SER A 48 2.37 -7.58 -12.46
CA SER A 48 1.91 -6.63 -13.49
C SER A 48 0.47 -6.92 -13.95
N LEU A 49 -0.17 -5.96 -14.61
CA LEU A 49 -1.49 -6.16 -15.23
C LEU A 49 -1.48 -7.30 -16.25
N GLU A 50 -0.38 -7.48 -16.98
CA GLU A 50 -0.23 -8.56 -17.96
C GLU A 50 -0.19 -9.94 -17.28
N GLU A 51 0.62 -10.07 -16.23
CA GLU A 51 0.70 -11.30 -15.43
C GLU A 51 -0.62 -11.66 -14.74
N LEU A 52 -1.41 -10.65 -14.37
CA LEU A 52 -2.76 -10.83 -13.83
C LEU A 52 -3.79 -11.14 -14.93
N GLY A 53 -3.47 -10.88 -16.21
CA GLY A 53 -4.40 -11.00 -17.33
C GLY A 53 -5.43 -9.89 -17.36
N LEU A 54 -5.10 -8.69 -16.87
CA LEU A 54 -6.02 -7.57 -16.70
C LEU A 54 -5.77 -6.39 -17.66
N THR A 55 -4.72 -6.41 -18.48
CA THR A 55 -4.29 -5.29 -19.35
C THR A 55 -5.40 -4.62 -20.16
N HIS A 56 -6.33 -5.40 -20.73
CA HIS A 56 -7.42 -4.87 -21.57
C HIS A 56 -8.82 -5.07 -21.00
N GLN A 57 -8.94 -5.60 -19.78
CA GLN A 57 -10.23 -5.96 -19.18
C GLN A 57 -10.37 -5.52 -17.72
N LEU A 58 -9.46 -4.68 -17.21
CA LEU A 58 -9.47 -4.23 -15.82
C LEU A 58 -10.83 -3.66 -15.39
N GLY A 59 -11.42 -2.74 -16.17
CA GLY A 59 -12.72 -2.13 -15.84
C GLY A 59 -13.87 -3.15 -15.79
N GLN A 60 -13.96 -4.04 -16.78
CA GLN A 60 -14.97 -5.11 -16.81
C GLN A 60 -14.79 -6.07 -15.64
N TRP A 61 -13.54 -6.45 -15.34
CA TRP A 61 -13.20 -7.32 -14.25
C TRP A 61 -13.54 -6.70 -12.89
N LEU A 62 -13.19 -5.43 -12.67
CA LEU A 62 -13.53 -4.68 -11.45
C LEU A 62 -15.05 -4.61 -11.24
N ASN A 63 -15.81 -4.32 -12.31
CA ASN A 63 -17.28 -4.32 -12.26
C ASN A 63 -17.84 -5.70 -11.91
N ALA A 64 -17.25 -6.78 -12.42
CA ALA A 64 -17.66 -8.14 -12.05
C ALA A 64 -17.37 -8.48 -10.58
N GLN A 65 -16.41 -7.83 -9.93
CA GLN A 65 -16.12 -8.04 -8.50
C GLN A 65 -17.19 -7.42 -7.56
N LEU A 66 -18.00 -6.47 -8.06
CA LEU A 66 -19.12 -5.89 -7.30
C LEU A 66 -20.13 -6.95 -6.86
N SER A 67 -20.33 -8.00 -7.67
CA SER A 67 -21.37 -9.00 -7.47
C SER A 67 -20.92 -10.22 -6.67
N THR A 68 -19.61 -10.45 -6.47
CA THR A 68 -19.11 -11.79 -6.13
C THR A 68 -18.50 -11.97 -4.74
N SER A 69 -17.95 -10.95 -4.05
CA SER A 69 -17.40 -11.17 -2.68
C SER A 69 -16.93 -9.94 -1.91
N LEU A 70 -16.76 -8.77 -2.53
CA LEU A 70 -16.16 -7.60 -1.87
C LEU A 70 -17.05 -6.99 -0.77
N ASN A 71 -18.36 -7.25 -0.79
CA ASN A 71 -19.28 -6.86 0.29
C ASN A 71 -18.90 -7.47 1.64
N ALA A 72 -18.31 -8.68 1.64
CA ALA A 72 -17.83 -9.33 2.87
C ALA A 72 -16.57 -8.67 3.45
N LEU A 73 -15.90 -7.77 2.72
CA LEU A 73 -14.73 -7.05 3.20
C LEU A 73 -15.08 -6.03 4.30
N ASN A 74 -16.32 -5.56 4.37
CA ASN A 74 -16.76 -4.54 5.33
C ASN A 74 -17.14 -5.10 6.73
N GLY A 75 -16.94 -6.40 6.98
CA GLY A 75 -17.24 -7.04 8.27
C GLY A 75 -16.26 -6.69 9.41
N SER A 76 -16.67 -6.87 10.66
CA SER A 76 -16.00 -6.39 11.91
C SER A 76 -14.54 -6.81 12.15
N ARG A 77 -13.99 -7.78 11.41
CA ARG A 77 -12.56 -8.14 11.45
C ARG A 77 -11.67 -7.28 10.54
N ALA A 78 -12.26 -6.43 9.69
CA ALA A 78 -11.57 -5.55 8.75
C ALA A 78 -11.15 -4.19 9.36
N THR A 79 -11.29 -4.00 10.67
CA THR A 79 -10.99 -2.72 11.33
C THR A 79 -9.53 -2.30 11.26
N ARG A 80 -8.60 -3.24 11.03
CA ARG A 80 -7.18 -2.95 10.82
C ARG A 80 -6.86 -2.92 9.34
N MET A 81 -6.35 -1.78 8.89
CA MET A 81 -5.97 -1.51 7.51
C MET A 81 -5.05 -2.55 6.88
N GLY A 82 -4.09 -3.09 7.64
CA GLY A 82 -3.21 -4.16 7.15
C GLY A 82 -3.99 -5.39 6.67
N HIS A 83 -4.90 -5.91 7.50
CA HIS A 83 -5.74 -7.05 7.13
C HIS A 83 -6.72 -6.72 6.00
N TYR A 84 -7.25 -5.49 5.97
CA TYR A 84 -8.12 -5.06 4.87
C TYR A 84 -7.37 -5.10 3.53
N HIS A 85 -6.17 -4.51 3.49
CA HIS A 85 -5.29 -4.50 2.34
C HIS A 85 -4.88 -5.90 1.88
N GLU A 86 -4.51 -6.76 2.82
CA GLU A 86 -4.16 -8.15 2.54
C GLU A 86 -5.34 -8.92 1.91
N ARG A 87 -6.56 -8.67 2.38
CA ARG A 87 -7.76 -9.26 1.76
C ARG A 87 -8.02 -8.75 0.34
N LEU A 88 -7.70 -7.50 0.02
CA LEU A 88 -7.77 -6.99 -1.35
C LEU A 88 -6.82 -7.77 -2.27
N TRP A 89 -5.59 -8.01 -1.82
CA TRP A 89 -4.62 -8.83 -2.55
C TRP A 89 -5.07 -10.29 -2.69
N HIS A 90 -5.66 -10.89 -1.65
CA HIS A 90 -6.24 -12.23 -1.75
C HIS A 90 -7.30 -12.28 -2.85
N THR A 91 -8.25 -11.33 -2.84
CA THR A 91 -9.27 -11.26 -3.89
C THR A 91 -8.65 -11.08 -5.26
N LEU A 92 -7.66 -10.20 -5.40
CA LEU A 92 -6.96 -9.96 -6.65
C LEU A 92 -6.34 -11.25 -7.21
N LEU A 93 -5.50 -11.93 -6.44
CA LEU A 93 -4.76 -13.10 -6.93
C LEU A 93 -5.64 -14.35 -7.12
N ASP A 94 -6.73 -14.45 -6.37
CA ASP A 94 -7.67 -15.58 -6.46
C ASP A 94 -8.61 -15.44 -7.68
N HIS A 95 -9.00 -14.21 -8.03
CA HIS A 95 -9.99 -13.94 -9.09
C HIS A 95 -9.38 -13.37 -10.37
N ALA A 96 -8.10 -12.99 -10.39
CA ALA A 96 -7.44 -12.55 -11.61
C ALA A 96 -7.31 -13.72 -12.61
N PRO A 97 -7.61 -13.50 -13.90
CA PRO A 97 -7.68 -14.57 -14.91
C PRO A 97 -6.43 -15.45 -15.00
N ASN A 98 -5.25 -14.83 -14.93
CA ASN A 98 -3.97 -15.49 -15.19
C ASN A 98 -3.26 -15.95 -13.92
N THR A 99 -3.87 -15.83 -12.75
CA THR A 99 -3.28 -16.31 -11.50
C THR A 99 -4.15 -17.34 -10.79
N ARG A 100 -3.54 -17.97 -9.79
CA ARG A 100 -4.21 -18.81 -8.82
C ARG A 100 -3.54 -18.63 -7.46
N LEU A 101 -4.31 -18.21 -6.47
CA LEU A 101 -3.85 -18.21 -5.08
C LEU A 101 -3.72 -19.67 -4.59
N LEU A 102 -2.55 -20.02 -4.08
CA LEU A 102 -2.23 -21.36 -3.59
C LEU A 102 -2.38 -21.45 -2.07
N ALA A 103 -1.95 -20.41 -1.37
CA ALA A 103 -2.04 -20.30 0.07
C ALA A 103 -2.00 -18.83 0.51
N ARG A 104 -2.52 -18.59 1.72
CA ARG A 104 -2.49 -17.30 2.42
C ARG A 104 -2.06 -17.50 3.86
N ASN A 105 -1.39 -16.50 4.45
CA ASN A 105 -1.03 -16.49 5.87
C ASN A 105 -0.32 -17.78 6.32
N VAL A 106 0.68 -18.22 5.55
CA VAL A 106 1.35 -19.51 5.79
C VAL A 106 2.31 -19.35 6.96
N ARG A 107 1.91 -19.85 8.13
CA ARG A 107 2.71 -19.80 9.34
C ARG A 107 3.91 -20.75 9.25
N ILE A 108 5.11 -20.20 9.43
CA ILE A 108 6.36 -20.97 9.49
C ILE A 108 6.74 -21.18 10.95
N THR A 109 6.95 -22.44 11.35
CA THR A 109 7.25 -22.79 12.75
C THR A 109 8.48 -23.68 12.88
N ARG A 110 9.17 -23.57 14.01
CA ARG A 110 10.25 -24.47 14.44
C ARG A 110 10.01 -24.87 15.89
N GLN A 111 9.82 -26.16 16.16
CA GLN A 111 9.63 -26.68 17.52
C GLN A 111 8.58 -25.90 18.33
N ARG A 112 7.41 -25.64 17.72
CA ARG A 112 6.28 -24.82 18.26
C ARG A 112 6.51 -23.31 18.37
N ILE A 113 7.68 -22.80 17.97
CA ILE A 113 7.95 -21.36 17.88
C ILE A 113 7.59 -20.88 16.48
N THR A 114 6.74 -19.85 16.37
CA THR A 114 6.48 -19.18 15.09
C THR A 114 7.69 -18.34 14.70
N LEU A 115 8.32 -18.69 13.58
CA LEU A 115 9.44 -17.93 13.01
C LEU A 115 8.95 -16.73 12.19
N GLY A 116 7.75 -16.84 11.63
CA GLY A 116 7.10 -15.79 10.85
C GLY A 116 5.90 -16.34 10.09
N GLU A 117 5.38 -15.54 9.19
CA GLU A 117 4.26 -15.87 8.33
C GLU A 117 4.57 -15.37 6.92
N LEU A 118 4.22 -16.16 5.90
CA LEU A 118 4.26 -15.72 4.50
C LEU A 118 2.86 -15.24 4.12
N ASP A 119 2.75 -14.01 3.62
CA ASP A 119 1.45 -13.43 3.30
C ASP A 119 0.74 -14.26 2.24
N MET A 120 1.40 -14.52 1.10
CA MET A 120 0.77 -15.19 -0.04
C MET A 120 1.71 -16.10 -0.81
N LEU A 121 1.17 -17.23 -1.25
CA LEU A 121 1.74 -18.05 -2.31
C LEU A 121 0.75 -18.10 -3.46
N TYR A 122 1.19 -17.75 -4.66
CA TYR A 122 0.40 -17.86 -5.86
C TYR A 122 1.24 -18.47 -7.00
N ARG A 123 0.60 -18.81 -8.11
CA ARG A 123 1.30 -19.10 -9.37
C ARG A 123 0.54 -18.46 -10.52
N THR A 124 1.24 -18.21 -11.62
CA THR A 124 0.58 -17.84 -12.87
C THR A 124 0.04 -19.11 -13.54
N ARG A 125 -0.91 -18.97 -14.47
CA ARG A 125 -1.54 -20.12 -15.15
C ARG A 125 -0.58 -20.82 -16.13
N ASP A 126 0.41 -20.08 -16.63
CA ASP A 126 1.43 -20.52 -17.58
C ASP A 126 2.72 -21.01 -16.92
N ASN A 127 2.93 -20.75 -15.62
CA ASN A 127 4.11 -21.17 -14.88
C ASN A 127 3.74 -21.97 -13.62
N PRO A 128 4.19 -23.24 -13.49
CA PRO A 128 3.94 -24.03 -12.28
C PRO A 128 4.74 -23.56 -11.05
N ALA A 129 5.80 -22.77 -11.22
CA ALA A 129 6.64 -22.28 -10.14
C ALA A 129 5.86 -21.33 -9.21
N PRO A 130 5.79 -21.63 -7.90
CA PRO A 130 5.16 -20.73 -6.95
C PRO A 130 5.93 -19.42 -6.81
N VAL A 131 5.17 -18.37 -6.54
CA VAL A 131 5.64 -17.05 -6.19
C VAL A 131 5.22 -16.77 -4.74
N HIS A 132 6.19 -16.46 -3.88
CA HIS A 132 5.96 -15.89 -2.57
C HIS A 132 5.80 -14.37 -2.73
N LEU A 133 4.63 -13.83 -2.43
CA LEU A 133 4.39 -12.39 -2.41
C LEU A 133 4.20 -11.92 -0.97
N GLU A 134 5.08 -11.04 -0.53
CA GLU A 134 4.92 -10.23 0.67
C GLU A 134 4.19 -8.93 0.30
N VAL A 135 3.19 -8.54 1.09
CA VAL A 135 2.39 -7.34 0.83
C VAL A 135 2.43 -6.38 2.02
N ALA A 136 2.47 -5.09 1.74
CA ALA A 136 2.33 -4.06 2.76
C ALA A 136 1.67 -2.80 2.18
N ILE A 137 0.76 -2.20 2.93
CA ILE A 137 0.32 -0.83 2.65
C ILE A 137 0.98 0.11 3.66
N LYS A 138 1.62 1.18 3.18
CA LYS A 138 2.31 2.13 4.06
C LYS A 138 2.02 3.59 3.72
N PHE A 139 1.97 4.39 4.76
CA PHE A 139 1.81 5.83 4.69
C PHE A 139 2.89 6.42 5.60
N TYR A 140 3.75 7.26 5.04
CA TYR A 140 4.86 7.85 5.79
C TYR A 140 4.88 9.37 5.59
N LEU A 141 5.11 10.10 6.68
CA LEU A 141 5.24 11.54 6.70
C LEU A 141 6.73 11.87 6.80
N GLY A 142 7.22 12.64 5.84
CA GLY A 142 8.62 13.07 5.79
C GLY A 142 8.90 14.16 6.82
N LEU A 143 9.96 13.96 7.61
CA LEU A 143 10.47 14.95 8.55
C LEU A 143 11.58 15.80 7.89
N PRO A 144 11.37 17.13 7.72
CA PRO A 144 12.40 18.03 7.21
C PRO A 144 13.69 17.98 8.04
N GLU A 145 13.55 17.83 9.35
CA GLU A 145 14.63 17.63 10.30
C GLU A 145 14.45 16.30 11.01
N GLY A 146 15.47 15.44 10.96
CA GLY A 146 15.37 14.08 11.46
C GLY A 146 16.67 13.30 11.34
N PRO A 147 16.66 12.01 11.71
CA PRO A 147 17.87 11.19 11.69
C PRO A 147 18.41 10.98 10.26
N GLY A 148 19.73 11.02 10.12
CA GLY A 148 20.42 10.79 8.85
C GLY A 148 20.38 11.98 7.89
N ALA A 149 20.81 11.75 6.65
CA ALA A 149 20.79 12.73 5.56
C ALA A 149 19.35 13.08 5.14
N ALA A 150 19.18 14.14 4.34
CA ALA A 150 17.87 14.67 3.93
C ALA A 150 17.00 13.65 3.17
N ASP A 151 17.64 12.76 2.41
CA ASP A 151 17.04 11.65 1.65
C ASP A 151 16.98 10.33 2.45
N SER A 152 17.32 10.34 3.74
CA SER A 152 17.32 9.12 4.54
C SER A 152 15.91 8.56 4.73
N GLN A 153 15.75 7.25 4.50
CA GLN A 153 14.52 6.52 4.82
C GLN A 153 14.12 6.63 6.31
N SER A 154 15.04 6.94 7.21
CA SER A 154 14.74 7.12 8.64
C SER A 154 13.96 8.40 8.95
N ARG A 155 13.88 9.34 8.00
CA ARG A 155 13.06 10.57 8.13
C ARG A 155 11.60 10.36 7.76
N TRP A 156 11.22 9.17 7.30
CA TRP A 156 9.88 8.86 6.83
C TRP A 156 9.13 8.05 7.89
N ILE A 157 8.31 8.74 8.68
CA ILE A 157 7.72 8.22 9.92
C ILE A 157 6.25 7.89 9.69
N GLY A 158 5.82 6.72 10.16
CA GLY A 158 4.41 6.34 10.10
C GLY A 158 3.58 7.34 10.92
N PRO A 159 2.31 7.61 10.56
CA PRO A 159 1.48 8.59 11.27
C PRO A 159 1.41 8.39 12.79
N GLY A 160 1.50 7.14 13.27
CA GLY A 160 1.51 6.83 14.70
C GLY A 160 2.87 7.01 15.41
N GLY A 161 3.94 7.38 14.71
CA GLY A 161 5.29 7.56 15.26
C GLY A 161 6.03 6.26 15.62
N LEU A 162 5.38 5.10 15.55
CA LEU A 162 5.92 3.81 16.01
C LEU A 162 6.74 3.05 14.95
N ASP A 163 6.69 3.48 13.70
CA ASP A 163 7.32 2.80 12.57
C ASP A 163 7.98 3.83 11.64
N SER A 164 9.00 3.40 10.90
CA SER A 164 9.69 4.21 9.89
C SER A 164 9.91 3.41 8.62
N LEU A 165 10.03 4.09 7.49
CA LEU A 165 10.34 3.44 6.22
C LEU A 165 11.61 2.60 6.34
N ALA A 166 12.66 3.14 6.98
CA ALA A 166 13.91 2.40 7.23
C ALA A 166 13.70 1.09 8.00
N LEU A 167 12.90 1.09 9.08
CA LEU A 167 12.61 -0.13 9.85
C LEU A 167 11.84 -1.16 9.01
N LYS A 168 10.83 -0.71 8.24
CA LYS A 168 10.08 -1.60 7.36
C LYS A 168 10.96 -2.19 6.25
N CYS A 169 11.80 -1.37 5.61
CA CYS A 169 12.76 -1.83 4.60
C CYS A 169 13.72 -2.87 5.16
N ALA A 170 14.31 -2.60 6.34
CA ALA A 170 15.24 -3.51 6.99
C ALA A 170 14.55 -4.84 7.34
N HIS A 171 13.34 -4.80 7.88
CA HIS A 171 12.59 -6.01 8.20
C HIS A 171 12.21 -6.82 6.95
N LEU A 172 11.76 -6.17 5.88
CA LEU A 172 11.47 -6.83 4.61
C LEU A 172 12.71 -7.52 4.03
N LYS A 173 13.83 -6.79 4.00
CA LYS A 173 15.11 -7.25 3.45
C LYS A 173 15.71 -8.41 4.22
N HIS A 174 15.75 -8.32 5.54
CA HIS A 174 16.52 -9.23 6.38
C HIS A 174 15.69 -10.32 7.05
N HIS A 175 14.36 -10.26 6.95
CA HIS A 175 13.46 -11.22 7.59
C HIS A 175 12.37 -11.75 6.65
N GLN A 176 11.41 -10.92 6.24
CA GLN A 176 10.19 -11.39 5.58
C GLN A 176 10.46 -12.05 4.23
N LEU A 177 11.24 -11.38 3.36
CA LEU A 177 11.52 -11.93 2.04
C LEU A 177 12.37 -13.22 2.15
N PRO A 178 13.51 -13.24 2.87
CA PRO A 178 14.29 -14.47 3.05
C PRO A 178 13.56 -15.63 3.74
N LEU A 179 12.47 -15.37 4.49
CA LEU A 179 11.78 -16.41 5.26
C LEU A 179 11.37 -17.59 4.38
N SER A 180 10.89 -17.34 3.16
CA SER A 180 10.35 -18.39 2.27
C SER A 180 11.40 -19.37 1.76
N THR A 181 12.69 -19.05 1.85
CA THR A 181 13.80 -19.93 1.42
C THR A 181 14.51 -20.61 2.58
N THR A 182 14.05 -20.39 3.82
CA THR A 182 14.57 -21.12 4.98
C THR A 182 14.20 -22.61 4.92
N PRO A 183 14.99 -23.52 5.52
CA PRO A 183 14.67 -24.96 5.51
C PRO A 183 13.28 -25.28 6.07
N HIS A 184 12.87 -24.63 7.15
CA HIS A 184 11.55 -24.83 7.75
C HIS A 184 10.41 -24.32 6.87
N ALA A 185 10.63 -23.21 6.15
CA ALA A 185 9.66 -22.76 5.17
C ALA A 185 9.56 -23.76 4.02
N LEU A 186 10.67 -24.17 3.40
CA LEU A 186 10.66 -25.13 2.30
C LEU A 186 9.98 -26.46 2.68
N GLU A 187 10.21 -26.97 3.89
CA GLU A 187 9.49 -28.13 4.42
C GLU A 187 7.97 -27.88 4.50
N THR A 188 7.56 -26.75 5.07
CA THR A 188 6.15 -26.32 5.15
C THR A 188 5.54 -26.16 3.75
N LEU A 189 6.32 -25.71 2.78
CA LEU A 189 5.86 -25.42 1.42
C LEU A 189 5.85 -26.62 0.47
N THR A 190 6.31 -27.80 0.92
CA THR A 190 6.54 -28.99 0.09
C THR A 190 5.36 -29.31 -0.84
N HIS A 191 4.12 -29.29 -0.34
CA HIS A 191 2.94 -29.64 -1.15
C HIS A 191 2.73 -28.71 -2.36
N TRP A 192 3.04 -27.41 -2.23
CA TRP A 192 2.93 -26.45 -3.33
C TRP A 192 4.16 -26.44 -4.23
N LEU A 193 5.32 -26.85 -3.71
CA LEU A 193 6.57 -27.00 -4.48
C LEU A 193 6.66 -28.34 -5.23
N THR A 194 5.76 -29.29 -4.98
CA THR A 194 5.61 -30.53 -5.77
C THR A 194 4.14 -30.78 -6.15
N PRO A 195 3.56 -29.96 -7.03
CA PRO A 195 2.14 -30.07 -7.39
C PRO A 195 1.85 -31.36 -8.14
N ARG A 196 0.85 -32.12 -7.68
CA ARG A 196 0.42 -33.38 -8.33
C ARG A 196 -0.18 -33.17 -9.72
N ASP A 197 -0.67 -31.97 -10.01
CA ASP A 197 -1.29 -31.58 -11.28
C ASP A 197 -0.26 -31.20 -12.37
N THR A 198 1.03 -31.10 -12.04
CA THR A 198 2.06 -30.58 -12.95
C THR A 198 2.97 -31.63 -13.59
N GLY A 199 2.70 -32.93 -13.37
CA GLY A 199 3.38 -34.04 -14.06
C GLY A 199 4.91 -33.95 -14.06
N VAL A 200 5.56 -34.49 -13.01
CA VAL A 200 7.03 -34.68 -12.89
C VAL A 200 7.87 -33.59 -13.60
N SER A 201 7.80 -32.35 -13.13
CA SER A 201 8.71 -31.30 -13.61
C SER A 201 10.15 -31.68 -13.26
N ALA A 202 11.04 -31.71 -14.26
CA ALA A 202 12.43 -32.14 -14.16
C ALA A 202 13.33 -31.15 -13.38
N VAL A 203 12.81 -29.98 -12.99
CA VAL A 203 13.53 -28.98 -12.19
C VAL A 203 12.79 -28.80 -10.86
N ALA A 204 13.53 -28.81 -9.75
CA ALA A 204 12.94 -28.64 -8.43
C ALA A 204 12.33 -27.23 -8.31
N LEU A 205 11.00 -27.12 -8.23
CA LEU A 205 10.32 -25.81 -8.12
C LEU A 205 10.80 -24.99 -6.92
N ARG A 206 11.41 -25.63 -5.91
CA ARG A 206 12.13 -24.97 -4.81
C ARG A 206 13.19 -23.96 -5.31
N GLU A 207 13.90 -24.28 -6.40
CA GLU A 207 14.96 -23.45 -6.99
C GLU A 207 14.37 -22.34 -7.87
N GLN A 208 13.08 -22.43 -8.17
CA GLN A 208 12.32 -21.46 -8.97
C GLN A 208 11.38 -20.60 -8.11
N LEU A 209 11.30 -20.86 -6.79
CA LEU A 209 10.48 -20.08 -5.87
C LEU A 209 10.90 -18.61 -5.95
N THR A 210 10.05 -17.81 -6.55
CA THR A 210 10.31 -16.38 -6.72
C THR A 210 9.71 -15.65 -5.53
N GLN A 211 10.52 -14.87 -4.82
CA GLN A 211 10.02 -13.93 -3.82
C GLN A 211 9.60 -12.64 -4.56
N ARG A 212 8.58 -11.94 -4.06
CA ARG A 212 8.11 -10.65 -4.59
C ARG A 212 7.64 -9.78 -3.45
N LEU A 213 7.69 -8.47 -3.65
CA LEU A 213 7.19 -7.47 -2.74
C LEU A 213 6.19 -6.60 -3.48
N ALA A 214 5.05 -6.35 -2.86
CA ALA A 214 4.20 -5.22 -3.20
C ALA A 214 4.07 -4.31 -1.96
N MET A 215 4.59 -3.09 -2.06
CA MET A 215 4.46 -2.08 -1.00
C MET A 215 3.87 -0.77 -1.51
N PRO A 216 2.60 -0.76 -1.99
CA PRO A 216 1.92 0.46 -2.34
C PRO A 216 1.72 1.35 -1.10
N GLY A 217 1.40 2.61 -1.35
CA GLY A 217 1.28 3.58 -0.26
C GLY A 217 1.28 5.02 -0.73
N VAL A 218 1.49 5.93 0.21
CA VAL A 218 1.69 7.35 -0.08
C VAL A 218 2.82 7.90 0.80
N LEU A 219 3.73 8.65 0.17
CA LEU A 219 4.72 9.48 0.86
C LEU A 219 4.18 10.90 0.99
N TYR A 220 4.06 11.39 2.22
CA TYR A 220 3.57 12.73 2.51
C TYR A 220 4.73 13.67 2.76
N TYR A 221 4.79 14.72 1.96
CA TYR A 221 5.82 15.74 2.03
C TYR A 221 5.34 16.90 2.92
N PRO A 222 6.22 17.50 3.73
CA PRO A 222 5.85 18.63 4.59
C PRO A 222 5.43 19.82 3.71
N TRP A 223 4.28 20.43 4.01
CA TRP A 223 3.79 21.58 3.24
C TRP A 223 4.76 22.77 3.25
N HIS A 224 5.40 23.03 4.39
CA HIS A 224 6.25 24.20 4.61
C HIS A 224 7.74 24.01 4.28
N ALA A 225 8.13 22.85 3.75
CA ALA A 225 9.55 22.59 3.50
C ALA A 225 9.73 21.76 2.24
N GLU A 226 10.74 22.13 1.44
CA GLU A 226 11.21 21.24 0.40
C GLU A 226 11.92 20.05 1.03
N MET A 227 11.58 18.85 0.58
CA MET A 227 12.16 17.62 1.06
C MET A 227 12.37 16.67 -0.12
N PRO A 228 13.59 16.12 -0.32
CA PRO A 228 13.82 15.13 -1.36
C PRO A 228 13.07 13.83 -1.03
N ALA A 229 12.79 13.04 -2.07
CA ALA A 229 12.28 11.68 -1.88
C ALA A 229 13.32 10.83 -1.10
N PRO A 230 12.88 9.79 -0.37
CA PRO A 230 13.82 8.88 0.28
C PRO A 230 14.66 8.12 -0.74
N GLU A 231 15.85 7.72 -0.33
CA GLU A 231 16.66 6.74 -1.06
C GLU A 231 15.82 5.50 -1.42
N GLY A 232 15.89 5.08 -2.67
CA GLY A 232 15.17 3.91 -3.19
C GLY A 232 13.68 4.15 -3.45
N ALA A 233 13.14 5.36 -3.27
CA ALA A 233 11.78 5.66 -3.67
C ALA A 233 11.58 5.48 -5.17
N THR A 234 10.45 4.88 -5.58
CA THR A 234 10.16 4.72 -7.02
C THR A 234 9.93 6.09 -7.66
N PRO A 235 10.25 6.30 -8.96
CA PRO A 235 10.08 7.61 -9.59
C PRO A 235 8.64 8.14 -9.54
N ASN A 236 7.66 7.24 -9.58
CA ASN A 236 6.23 7.54 -9.63
C ASN A 236 5.50 7.19 -8.32
N HIS A 237 6.20 7.09 -7.18
CA HIS A 237 5.53 6.85 -5.91
C HIS A 237 4.44 7.90 -5.67
N ARG A 238 3.30 7.47 -5.12
CA ARG A 238 2.23 8.42 -4.82
C ARG A 238 2.67 9.41 -3.76
N ARG A 239 2.35 10.67 -4.00
CA ARG A 239 2.67 11.81 -3.13
C ARG A 239 1.41 12.37 -2.51
N GLY A 240 1.56 12.86 -1.29
CA GLY A 240 0.61 13.75 -0.64
C GLY A 240 1.38 14.83 0.13
N ILE A 241 0.65 15.70 0.81
CA ILE A 241 1.23 16.70 1.69
C ILE A 241 0.82 16.47 3.14
N TRP A 242 1.57 17.00 4.09
CA TRP A 242 1.13 17.06 5.48
C TRP A 242 1.43 18.43 6.09
N CYS A 243 0.57 18.87 7.01
CA CYS A 243 0.77 20.10 7.78
C CYS A 243 0.36 19.89 9.24
N TYR A 244 0.90 20.72 10.12
CA TYR A 244 0.40 20.81 11.48
C TYR A 244 -1.00 21.43 11.51
N LEU A 245 -1.75 21.17 12.58
CA LEU A 245 -3.07 21.76 12.75
C LEU A 245 -3.00 23.30 12.81
N ARG A 246 -2.01 23.88 13.49
CA ARG A 246 -1.80 25.34 13.52
C ARG A 246 -1.55 25.96 12.14
N ASP A 247 -1.03 25.16 11.22
CA ASP A 247 -0.63 25.58 9.87
C ASP A 247 -1.80 25.51 8.88
N TRP A 248 -2.87 24.78 9.21
CA TRP A 248 -4.04 24.59 8.35
C TRP A 248 -4.64 25.89 7.78
N PRO A 249 -4.87 26.98 8.56
CA PRO A 249 -5.47 28.19 8.02
C PRO A 249 -4.65 28.82 6.89
N ALA A 250 -3.32 28.77 7.00
CA ALA A 250 -2.44 29.31 5.99
C ALA A 250 -2.39 28.41 4.74
N LEU A 251 -2.42 27.08 4.91
CA LEU A 251 -2.53 26.13 3.80
C LEU A 251 -3.82 26.35 3.02
N ALA A 252 -4.96 26.47 3.72
CA ALA A 252 -6.26 26.69 3.09
C ALA A 252 -6.30 28.01 2.31
N ALA A 253 -5.66 29.07 2.83
CA ALA A 253 -5.59 30.37 2.17
C ALA A 253 -4.74 30.37 0.88
N GLU A 254 -3.77 29.46 0.73
CA GLU A 254 -2.99 29.31 -0.51
C GLU A 254 -3.76 28.58 -1.64
N ARG A 255 -4.89 27.95 -1.31
CA ARG A 255 -5.70 27.17 -2.26
C ARG A 255 -6.83 28.05 -2.82
N SER A 256 -8.08 27.68 -2.59
CA SER A 256 -9.28 28.40 -3.04
C SER A 256 -10.27 28.55 -1.87
N GLU A 257 -11.09 29.59 -1.90
CA GLU A 257 -12.22 29.78 -0.99
C GLU A 257 -13.31 28.71 -1.17
N THR A 258 -13.35 28.05 -2.34
CA THR A 258 -14.31 26.98 -2.68
C THR A 258 -13.77 25.59 -2.44
N LEU A 259 -12.67 25.47 -1.69
CA LEU A 259 -12.03 24.20 -1.36
C LEU A 259 -13.01 23.27 -0.62
N ASN A 260 -13.19 22.08 -1.19
CA ASN A 260 -13.95 21.02 -0.57
C ASN A 260 -13.00 19.98 0.05
N ILE A 261 -13.51 19.29 1.07
CA ILE A 261 -12.78 18.28 1.82
C ILE A 261 -13.63 17.01 1.94
N ALA A 262 -12.97 15.87 1.89
CA ALA A 262 -13.53 14.58 2.25
C ALA A 262 -12.64 13.91 3.29
N TRP A 263 -13.25 13.35 4.34
CA TRP A 263 -12.52 12.64 5.39
C TRP A 263 -12.30 11.18 5.00
N LEU A 264 -11.04 10.72 5.04
CA LEU A 264 -10.69 9.32 4.82
C LEU A 264 -10.65 8.57 6.16
N GLU A 265 -11.65 7.73 6.40
CA GLU A 265 -11.71 6.88 7.58
C GLU A 265 -11.00 5.54 7.37
N LYS A 266 -10.43 4.98 8.44
CA LYS A 266 -9.85 3.63 8.38
C LYS A 266 -10.98 2.59 8.29
N PRO A 267 -10.83 1.53 7.47
CA PRO A 267 -9.61 1.12 6.75
C PRO A 267 -9.44 1.72 5.34
N HIS A 268 -10.37 2.57 4.87
CA HIS A 268 -10.48 3.09 3.50
C HIS A 268 -9.61 4.34 3.25
N TRP A 269 -8.31 4.23 3.54
CA TRP A 269 -7.30 5.26 3.23
C TRP A 269 -6.76 5.16 1.79
N LEU A 270 -7.26 4.25 0.97
CA LEU A 270 -6.64 3.92 -0.32
C LEU A 270 -7.21 4.83 -1.41
N ALA A 271 -8.39 4.51 -1.94
CA ALA A 271 -8.93 5.22 -3.09
C ALA A 271 -9.51 6.60 -2.74
N PRO A 272 -9.52 7.53 -3.70
CA PRO A 272 -10.34 8.72 -3.60
C PRO A 272 -11.82 8.37 -3.33
N PRO A 273 -12.51 9.16 -2.50
CA PRO A 273 -13.94 9.03 -2.35
C PRO A 273 -14.64 9.60 -3.59
N THR A 274 -15.92 9.29 -3.74
CA THR A 274 -16.75 9.84 -4.82
C THR A 274 -16.99 11.34 -4.60
N ARG A 275 -17.30 12.06 -5.68
CA ARG A 275 -17.43 13.52 -5.71
C ARG A 275 -18.49 14.07 -4.75
N ASP A 276 -19.50 13.26 -4.42
CA ASP A 276 -20.58 13.56 -3.46
C ASP A 276 -20.14 13.49 -1.99
N ALA A 277 -19.00 12.86 -1.69
CA ALA A 277 -18.43 12.81 -0.34
C ALA A 277 -17.60 14.05 0.02
N PHE A 278 -17.40 14.96 -0.94
CA PHE A 278 -16.68 16.21 -0.74
C PHE A 278 -17.65 17.30 -0.31
N HIS A 279 -17.36 17.92 0.84
CA HIS A 279 -18.15 19.01 1.43
C HIS A 279 -17.30 20.26 1.60
N PRO A 280 -17.89 21.45 1.73
CA PRO A 280 -17.15 22.65 2.09
C PRO A 280 -16.30 22.43 3.34
N VAL A 281 -15.06 22.91 3.31
CA VAL A 281 -14.10 22.77 4.44
C VAL A 281 -14.71 23.14 5.79
N ALA A 282 -15.47 24.24 5.83
CA ALA A 282 -16.07 24.76 7.06
C ALA A 282 -17.05 23.78 7.73
N GLU A 283 -17.64 22.85 6.98
CA GLU A 283 -18.61 21.89 7.50
C GLU A 283 -17.94 20.69 8.18
N LEU A 284 -16.85 20.17 7.61
CA LEU A 284 -16.20 18.94 8.10
C LEU A 284 -14.98 19.18 8.99
N LEU A 285 -14.28 20.31 8.82
CA LEU A 285 -13.07 20.61 9.57
C LEU A 285 -13.26 20.55 11.10
N PRO A 286 -14.35 21.09 11.70
CA PRO A 286 -14.55 21.01 13.14
C PRO A 286 -14.55 19.57 13.68
N ALA A 287 -15.20 18.63 12.98
CA ALA A 287 -15.24 17.22 13.38
C ALA A 287 -13.86 16.54 13.24
N ILE A 288 -13.09 16.89 12.21
CA ILE A 288 -11.72 16.41 12.01
C ILE A 288 -10.81 16.91 13.14
N ILE A 289 -10.95 18.18 13.54
CA ILE A 289 -10.20 18.79 14.65
C ILE A 289 -10.55 18.13 15.97
N GLU A 290 -11.84 17.91 16.25
CA GLU A 290 -12.29 17.19 17.44
C GLU A 290 -11.61 15.81 17.52
N LYS A 291 -11.57 15.09 16.39
CA LYS A 291 -10.91 13.78 16.33
C LYS A 291 -9.39 13.85 16.54
N LEU A 292 -8.73 14.82 15.91
CA LEU A 292 -7.29 15.08 16.07
C LEU A 292 -6.94 15.23 17.55
N TYR A 293 -7.73 16.01 18.30
CA TYR A 293 -7.52 16.22 19.73
C TYR A 293 -7.89 14.99 20.57
N ALA A 294 -9.05 14.39 20.33
CA ALA A 294 -9.54 13.27 21.11
C ALA A 294 -8.60 12.06 21.02
N TRP A 295 -8.09 11.77 19.82
CA TRP A 295 -7.25 10.61 19.57
C TRP A 295 -5.77 10.93 19.55
N ARG A 296 -5.43 12.23 19.53
CA ARG A 296 -4.06 12.71 19.47
C ARG A 296 -3.28 12.03 18.33
N SER A 297 -3.91 11.88 17.17
CA SER A 297 -3.41 11.10 16.04
C SER A 297 -3.66 11.80 14.70
N PRO A 298 -2.72 11.77 13.74
CA PRO A 298 -2.90 12.33 12.42
C PRO A 298 -4.18 11.85 11.72
N GLN A 299 -4.87 12.78 11.03
CA GLN A 299 -6.05 12.48 10.24
C GLN A 299 -5.76 12.69 8.75
N GLN A 300 -6.18 11.73 7.93
CA GLN A 300 -6.02 11.80 6.48
C GLN A 300 -7.29 12.35 5.85
N VAL A 301 -7.14 13.30 4.95
CA VAL A 301 -8.23 13.93 4.22
C VAL A 301 -7.85 14.03 2.75
N MET A 302 -8.85 14.19 1.91
CA MET A 302 -8.66 14.63 0.53
C MET A 302 -9.28 15.98 0.34
N LEU A 303 -8.55 16.86 -0.35
CA LEU A 303 -9.01 18.15 -0.78
C LEU A 303 -9.40 18.04 -2.24
N TYR A 304 -10.46 18.76 -2.62
CA TYR A 304 -10.84 18.97 -4.00
C TYR A 304 -11.00 20.47 -4.22
N ASP A 305 -10.21 21.00 -5.16
CA ASP A 305 -10.30 22.38 -5.62
C ASP A 305 -11.14 22.40 -6.91
N PRO A 306 -12.40 22.89 -6.86
CA PRO A 306 -13.27 22.93 -8.03
C PRO A 306 -12.79 23.89 -9.12
N GLU A 307 -12.02 24.93 -8.78
CA GLU A 307 -11.51 25.90 -9.76
C GLU A 307 -10.36 25.32 -10.58
N ARG A 308 -9.54 24.47 -9.95
CA ARG A 308 -8.40 23.81 -10.58
C ARG A 308 -8.69 22.39 -11.06
N GLU A 309 -9.89 21.89 -10.76
CA GLU A 309 -10.32 20.50 -10.98
C GLU A 309 -9.29 19.48 -10.48
N CYS A 310 -8.66 19.75 -9.33
CA CYS A 310 -7.57 18.93 -8.82
C CYS A 310 -7.87 18.36 -7.43
N TYR A 311 -7.41 17.13 -7.21
CA TYR A 311 -7.46 16.46 -5.91
C TYR A 311 -6.08 16.49 -5.25
N GLU A 312 -6.04 16.77 -3.95
CA GLU A 312 -4.82 16.73 -3.15
C GLU A 312 -5.05 15.87 -1.91
N ARG A 313 -4.11 14.98 -1.60
CA ARG A 313 -4.17 14.16 -0.39
C ARG A 313 -3.35 14.78 0.71
N LEU A 314 -3.97 14.95 1.87
CA LEU A 314 -3.36 15.65 2.99
C LEU A 314 -3.44 14.83 4.29
N PHE A 315 -2.38 14.90 5.08
CA PHE A 315 -2.47 14.64 6.52
C PHE A 315 -2.49 15.95 7.30
N VAL A 316 -3.50 16.13 8.15
CA VAL A 316 -3.46 17.13 9.23
C VAL A 316 -2.95 16.41 10.47
N VAL A 317 -1.90 16.94 11.09
CA VAL A 317 -1.27 16.33 12.27
C VAL A 317 -1.39 17.21 13.52
N PRO A 318 -1.43 16.63 14.73
CA PRO A 318 -1.33 17.40 15.96
C PRO A 318 -0.06 18.24 16.02
N ASP A 319 -0.11 19.39 16.69
CA ASP A 319 1.02 20.32 16.77
C ASP A 319 2.26 19.75 17.46
N ASP A 320 2.08 18.70 18.27
CA ASP A 320 3.12 17.98 19.00
C ASP A 320 3.58 16.68 18.29
N TRP A 321 3.19 16.47 17.03
CA TRP A 321 3.67 15.37 16.21
C TRP A 321 5.07 15.67 15.62
N PRO A 322 5.95 14.67 15.43
CA PRO A 322 5.89 13.33 15.98
C PRO A 322 6.30 13.35 17.46
N ARG A 323 5.55 12.64 18.32
CA ARG A 323 5.90 12.50 19.75
C ARG A 323 7.09 11.58 20.01
N GLN A 324 7.37 10.72 19.06
CA GLN A 324 8.44 9.74 19.12
C GLN A 324 8.89 9.45 17.69
N VAL A 325 10.19 9.23 17.54
CA VAL A 325 10.83 8.85 16.28
C VAL A 325 11.53 7.52 16.54
N PRO A 326 11.25 6.47 15.75
CA PRO A 326 11.90 5.18 15.92
C PRO A 326 13.41 5.30 15.69
N LEU A 327 14.19 4.53 16.44
CA LEU A 327 15.64 4.47 16.26
C LEU A 327 16.00 3.95 14.87
N VAL A 328 17.10 4.48 14.33
CA VAL A 328 17.67 4.03 13.05
C VAL A 328 18.04 2.54 13.16
N PRO A 329 17.70 1.69 12.17
CA PRO A 329 18.12 0.30 12.17
C PRO A 329 19.66 0.20 12.23
N VAL A 330 20.17 -0.65 13.11
CA VAL A 330 21.61 -0.95 13.17
C VAL A 330 21.97 -1.76 11.92
N ALA A 331 22.98 -1.32 11.17
CA ALA A 331 23.52 -2.09 10.06
C ALA A 331 24.02 -3.44 10.60
N ARG A 332 23.47 -4.54 10.07
CA ARG A 332 23.83 -5.91 10.46
C ARG A 332 24.88 -6.50 9.53
#